data_AF-A0A0L6VNG1-F1
#
_entry.id   AF-A0A0L6VNG1-F1
#
_cell.length_a   1.000
_cell.length_b   1.000
_cell.length_c   1.000
_cell.angle_alpha   90.00
_cell.angle_beta   90.00
_cell.angle_gamma   90.00
#
_symmetry.space_group_name_H-M   'P 1'
#
loop_
_entity.id
_entity.type
_entity.pdbx_description
1 polymer ?
#
loop_
_entity_poly.entity_id
_entity_poly.type
_entity_poly.pdbx_seq_one_letter_code
_entity_poly.pdbx_strand_id
1 'polypeptide(L)'
;MCKVVLPSSPYGSDIIGPYMHTGGHYCYGRKAMVVMFNEFRGSFISKVEAQADDEHSMLFNKMNALRVGLAFSSVGTPRITRVGRYLYDANGKRFYIKGVAFQKDGNLLDLDRQAVNLYIYSLGEKRYVVTLNFLMLGLKINTVRVYSYDTEKDHSICMNALEEAGIYVIADITLPRINGASQTWDVDLLREAISQIDALRGFPNLLAFNIGNAIINNMENLEAGPYIKARARDVKLYLKSVNSTALVAYTSADGEKFPADLARFLSCNFEGPSVELDLFGLNNHRWCGDSNFASSYEELTMDFQGLTIAAFFSEFGFCSPGKPREWSEVPILFSALMSDLWSGGVAYSYYPTPKGYGLLDIKAEKKPSRNQDFKNLAQRYHHVKAPNIPKLTSLVLPKQQCSSTNSNSFVITSVLPPQPNADACDCMDQRALSCHIRGDASPLVIAELLEEVCKDLGLNAGFGEGCAAISSSGKANYGALSACSPATKLNYAMTHRFINSGFDPKACNFSGNATIQSQIQTKSAGEVARETTKCFKINAGKGISNKPTGRASKNTPVQINTIAYQQSISGVRVQSTAKFSEGPSIPSKSTTLPLLQETF
;
A
#
# COMPACT_ATOMS: atom_id res chain seq x y z
N MET A 1 -6.66 56.18 6.47
CA MET A 1 -5.42 55.49 6.04
C MET A 1 -5.77 54.01 5.95
N CYS A 2 -5.64 53.24 4.87
CA CYS A 2 -5.28 53.40 3.46
C CYS A 2 -6.06 52.26 2.74
N LYS A 3 -6.90 52.56 1.76
CA LYS A 3 -6.60 52.61 0.30
C LYS A 3 -6.43 51.21 -0.32
N VAL A 4 -7.49 50.71 -0.97
CA VAL A 4 -7.36 49.80 -2.11
C VAL A 4 -8.15 50.39 -3.27
N VAL A 5 -7.49 50.34 -4.41
CA VAL A 5 -7.71 51.09 -5.64
C VAL A 5 -8.59 50.26 -6.59
N LEU A 6 -9.63 50.87 -7.15
CA LEU A 6 -10.18 50.53 -8.49
C LEU A 6 -9.56 51.55 -9.48
N PRO A 7 -9.52 51.36 -10.83
CA PRO A 7 -10.44 50.57 -11.68
C PRO A 7 -9.81 49.92 -12.94
N SER A 8 -10.59 49.19 -13.74
CA SER A 8 -10.78 49.48 -15.19
C SER A 8 -11.64 48.40 -15.88
N SER A 9 -12.85 48.79 -16.25
CA SER A 9 -13.60 48.28 -17.41
C SER A 9 -13.07 49.00 -18.67
N PRO A 10 -13.29 48.46 -19.87
CA PRO A 10 -14.29 49.11 -20.72
C PRO A 10 -15.22 48.15 -21.49
N TYR A 11 -16.52 48.49 -21.45
CA TYR A 11 -17.50 48.67 -22.54
C TYR A 11 -17.40 47.84 -23.84
N GLY A 12 -18.49 47.48 -24.52
CA GLY A 12 -19.89 47.95 -24.47
C GLY A 12 -20.85 46.89 -25.06
N SER A 13 -22.13 47.14 -25.34
CA SER A 13 -22.92 48.37 -25.45
C SER A 13 -24.42 48.02 -25.42
N ASP A 14 -25.25 49.06 -25.33
CA ASP A 14 -26.70 49.16 -25.66
C ASP A 14 -27.66 48.86 -24.49
N ILE A 15 -28.10 49.86 -23.69
CA ILE A 15 -29.04 50.99 -23.95
C ILE A 15 -30.41 50.40 -24.38
N ILE A 16 -31.53 50.54 -23.65
CA ILE A 16 -32.38 51.72 -23.41
C ILE A 16 -33.28 51.48 -22.16
N GLY A 17 -33.44 52.48 -21.28
CA GLY A 17 -34.35 52.49 -20.11
C GLY A 17 -35.82 52.84 -20.45
N PRO A 18 -36.61 53.57 -19.61
CA PRO A 18 -36.31 54.07 -18.25
C PRO A 18 -37.52 54.08 -17.26
N TYR A 19 -37.27 54.64 -16.05
CA TYR A 19 -38.21 55.20 -15.04
C TYR A 19 -39.04 54.22 -14.18
N MET A 20 -39.35 54.46 -12.88
CA MET A 20 -39.31 55.66 -12.03
C MET A 20 -39.32 55.27 -10.52
N HIS A 21 -38.52 56.01 -9.75
CA HIS A 21 -38.64 56.52 -8.37
C HIS A 21 -39.63 56.01 -7.28
N THR A 22 -39.04 55.98 -6.08
CA THR A 22 -39.50 56.35 -4.71
C THR A 22 -40.41 55.44 -3.87
N GLY A 23 -39.83 54.95 -2.77
CA GLY A 23 -40.15 55.45 -1.42
C GLY A 23 -41.04 54.58 -0.53
N GLY A 24 -40.53 54.20 0.65
CA GLY A 24 -41.38 53.93 1.83
C GLY A 24 -41.01 52.69 2.66
N HIS A 25 -40.34 52.91 3.78
CA HIS A 25 -40.14 51.95 4.88
C HIS A 25 -41.47 51.61 5.59
N TYR A 26 -41.66 50.34 6.02
CA TYR A 26 -41.75 49.91 7.44
C TYR A 26 -42.15 48.41 7.57
N CYS A 27 -41.62 47.79 8.62
CA CYS A 27 -41.58 46.36 8.97
C CYS A 27 -42.93 45.69 9.25
N TYR A 28 -43.07 44.39 8.92
CA TYR A 28 -43.21 43.24 9.84
C TYR A 28 -43.68 41.99 9.08
N GLY A 29 -43.16 40.80 9.44
CA GLY A 29 -43.84 39.52 9.17
C GLY A 29 -43.01 38.40 8.54
N ARG A 30 -42.02 37.85 9.27
CA ARG A 30 -41.48 36.51 8.99
C ARG A 30 -42.61 35.48 9.11
N LYS A 31 -43.16 34.99 7.99
CA LYS A 31 -43.78 33.65 7.89
C LYS A 31 -44.18 33.18 6.47
N ALA A 32 -43.99 33.97 5.41
CA ALA A 32 -44.36 33.57 4.04
C ALA A 32 -43.20 33.13 3.13
N MET A 33 -41.97 32.98 3.65
CA MET A 33 -40.77 32.63 2.86
C MET A 33 -40.16 31.29 3.30
N VAL A 34 -40.99 30.32 3.66
CA VAL A 34 -40.57 28.92 3.90
C VAL A 34 -41.39 27.92 3.08
N VAL A 35 -42.55 28.32 2.55
CA VAL A 35 -43.40 27.42 1.74
C VAL A 35 -43.00 27.44 0.25
N MET A 36 -42.64 28.60 -0.31
CA MET A 36 -42.25 28.69 -1.75
C MET A 36 -40.83 28.17 -2.08
N PHE A 37 -39.96 27.99 -1.08
CA PHE A 37 -38.60 27.44 -1.32
C PHE A 37 -38.56 25.91 -1.28
N ASN A 38 -39.56 25.25 -0.69
CA ASN A 38 -39.63 23.78 -0.64
C ASN A 38 -40.34 23.18 -1.87
N GLU A 39 -41.31 23.88 -2.48
CA GLU A 39 -42.00 23.38 -3.68
C GLU A 39 -41.13 23.49 -4.95
N PHE A 40 -40.26 24.50 -5.07
CA PHE A 40 -39.33 24.63 -6.20
C PHE A 40 -38.13 23.68 -6.11
N ARG A 41 -37.68 23.30 -4.90
CA ARG A 41 -36.59 22.32 -4.71
C ARG A 41 -37.05 20.89 -4.96
N GLY A 42 -38.26 20.53 -4.54
CA GLY A 42 -38.84 19.19 -4.78
C GLY A 42 -39.15 18.91 -6.27
N SER A 43 -39.56 19.93 -7.03
CA SER A 43 -39.90 19.77 -8.45
C SER A 43 -38.67 19.70 -9.37
N PHE A 44 -37.56 20.36 -9.00
CA PHE A 44 -36.32 20.32 -9.79
C PHE A 44 -35.46 19.08 -9.47
N ILE A 45 -35.42 18.62 -8.21
CA ILE A 45 -34.71 17.40 -7.83
C ILE A 45 -35.43 16.16 -8.36
N SER A 46 -36.77 16.09 -8.27
CA SER A 46 -37.53 14.96 -8.83
C SER A 46 -37.48 14.88 -10.36
N LYS A 47 -37.41 16.01 -11.08
CA LYS A 47 -37.24 16.00 -12.54
C LYS A 47 -35.83 15.65 -13.00
N VAL A 48 -34.80 16.03 -12.25
CA VAL A 48 -33.40 15.66 -12.56
C VAL A 48 -33.10 14.20 -12.18
N GLU A 49 -33.72 13.68 -11.11
CA GLU A 49 -33.64 12.27 -10.74
C GLU A 49 -34.45 11.37 -11.69
N ALA A 50 -35.69 11.75 -12.04
CA ALA A 50 -36.51 10.99 -12.99
C ALA A 50 -35.91 10.94 -14.41
N GLN A 51 -35.27 12.02 -14.87
CA GLN A 51 -34.65 12.06 -16.20
C GLN A 51 -33.28 11.37 -16.25
N ALA A 52 -32.62 11.19 -15.09
CA ALA A 52 -31.44 10.34 -14.95
C ALA A 52 -31.81 8.84 -14.88
N ASP A 53 -32.96 8.51 -14.30
CA ASP A 53 -33.47 7.14 -14.24
C ASP A 53 -34.03 6.64 -15.58
N ASP A 54 -34.62 7.51 -16.41
CA ASP A 54 -35.18 7.12 -17.71
C ASP A 54 -34.11 6.76 -18.77
N GLU A 55 -32.99 7.48 -18.85
CA GLU A 55 -31.88 7.10 -19.76
C GLU A 55 -31.12 5.87 -19.25
N HIS A 56 -30.95 5.72 -17.93
CA HIS A 56 -30.38 4.52 -17.32
C HIS A 56 -31.28 3.30 -17.54
N SER A 57 -32.60 3.46 -17.42
CA SER A 57 -33.61 2.44 -17.73
C SER A 57 -33.63 2.09 -19.22
N MET A 58 -33.48 3.07 -20.12
CA MET A 58 -33.41 2.80 -21.57
C MET A 58 -32.15 2.05 -21.99
N LEU A 59 -30.99 2.34 -21.38
CA LEU A 59 -29.74 1.61 -21.60
C LEU A 59 -29.83 0.19 -20.98
N PHE A 60 -30.40 0.06 -19.79
CA PHE A 60 -30.62 -1.23 -19.13
C PHE A 60 -31.63 -2.11 -19.89
N ASN A 61 -32.69 -1.52 -20.45
CA ASN A 61 -33.67 -2.22 -21.28
C ASN A 61 -33.15 -2.54 -22.69
N LYS A 62 -32.32 -1.68 -23.29
CA LYS A 62 -31.57 -2.02 -24.52
C LYS A 62 -30.54 -3.13 -24.28
N MET A 63 -29.96 -3.22 -23.09
CA MET A 63 -29.07 -4.34 -22.69
C MET A 63 -29.83 -5.66 -22.51
N ASN A 64 -31.09 -5.63 -22.05
CA ASN A 64 -31.95 -6.84 -22.03
C ASN A 64 -32.45 -7.25 -23.43
N ALA A 65 -32.62 -6.29 -24.36
CA ALA A 65 -32.96 -6.58 -25.75
C ALA A 65 -31.77 -7.13 -26.58
N LEU A 66 -30.53 -6.89 -26.13
CA LEU A 66 -29.32 -7.52 -26.67
C LEU A 66 -29.02 -8.89 -26.01
N ARG A 67 -30.07 -9.62 -25.58
CA ARG A 67 -30.01 -11.05 -25.22
C ARG A 67 -30.45 -11.96 -26.38
N VAL A 68 -30.20 -11.56 -27.62
CA VAL A 68 -30.34 -12.46 -28.77
C VAL A 68 -29.03 -13.23 -28.94
N GLY A 69 -28.98 -14.44 -28.38
CA GLY A 69 -28.32 -15.57 -29.03
C GLY A 69 -26.80 -15.72 -28.92
N LEU A 70 -26.17 -15.34 -27.81
CA LEU A 70 -24.91 -15.98 -27.41
C LEU A 70 -25.14 -16.68 -26.08
N ALA A 71 -25.33 -18.00 -26.13
CA ALA A 71 -25.15 -18.85 -24.97
C ALA A 71 -23.68 -18.77 -24.55
N PHE A 72 -23.33 -17.76 -23.77
CA PHE A 72 -22.08 -17.77 -23.02
C PHE A 72 -22.32 -18.70 -21.84
N SER A 73 -21.83 -19.93 -21.99
CA SER A 73 -21.51 -20.78 -20.85
C SER A 73 -20.72 -19.92 -19.86
N SER A 74 -21.16 -19.84 -18.60
CA SER A 74 -20.45 -19.18 -17.51
C SER A 74 -19.17 -19.97 -17.16
N VAL A 75 -18.26 -20.08 -18.12
CA VAL A 75 -16.90 -20.54 -17.87
C VAL A 75 -16.21 -19.33 -17.28
N GLY A 76 -16.01 -19.34 -15.95
CA GLY A 76 -15.25 -18.31 -15.26
C GLY A 76 -13.91 -18.04 -15.94
N THR A 77 -13.29 -16.90 -15.67
CA THR A 77 -12.01 -16.54 -16.29
C THR A 77 -11.00 -17.68 -16.15
N PRO A 78 -10.43 -18.20 -17.26
CA PRO A 78 -9.54 -19.33 -17.19
C PRO A 78 -8.34 -19.05 -16.28
N ARG A 79 -8.02 -19.95 -15.36
CA ARG A 79 -6.86 -19.78 -14.48
C ARG A 79 -5.59 -19.49 -15.28
N ILE A 80 -4.90 -18.41 -14.92
CA ILE A 80 -3.55 -18.12 -15.42
C ILE A 80 -2.53 -18.82 -14.51
N THR A 81 -1.59 -19.52 -15.13
CA THR A 81 -0.55 -20.27 -14.43
C THR A 81 0.83 -19.78 -14.84
N ARG A 82 1.71 -19.61 -13.85
CA ARG A 82 3.12 -19.37 -14.08
C ARG A 82 3.85 -20.68 -14.34
N VAL A 83 4.57 -20.75 -15.45
CA VAL A 83 5.48 -21.86 -15.78
C VAL A 83 6.83 -21.27 -16.15
N GLY A 84 7.80 -21.38 -15.24
CA GLY A 84 9.08 -20.65 -15.33
C GLY A 84 8.87 -19.15 -15.36
N ARG A 85 9.51 -18.48 -16.33
CA ARG A 85 9.38 -17.03 -16.54
C ARG A 85 8.16 -16.59 -17.34
N TYR A 86 7.27 -17.52 -17.68
CA TYR A 86 6.15 -17.25 -18.58
C TYR A 86 4.80 -17.52 -17.88
N LEU A 87 3.79 -16.77 -18.31
CA LEU A 87 2.40 -16.96 -17.94
C LEU A 87 1.64 -17.64 -19.07
N TYR A 88 0.75 -18.55 -18.71
CA TYR A 88 -0.09 -19.31 -19.65
C TYR A 88 -1.54 -19.36 -19.17
N ASP A 89 -2.47 -19.33 -20.11
CA ASP A 89 -3.86 -19.68 -19.84
C ASP A 89 -4.05 -21.20 -19.73
N ALA A 90 -5.27 -21.62 -19.40
CA ALA A 90 -5.63 -23.04 -19.27
C ALA A 90 -5.45 -23.87 -20.56
N ASN A 91 -5.37 -23.21 -21.73
CA ASN A 91 -5.15 -23.86 -23.02
C ASN A 91 -3.65 -23.92 -23.41
N GLY A 92 -2.75 -23.46 -22.52
CA GLY A 92 -1.31 -23.41 -22.78
C GLY A 92 -0.89 -22.29 -23.73
N LYS A 93 -1.75 -21.28 -23.97
CA LYS A 93 -1.40 -20.09 -24.74
C LYS A 93 -0.72 -19.06 -23.84
N ARG A 94 0.32 -18.40 -24.35
CA ARG A 94 1.01 -17.31 -23.63
C ARG A 94 0.01 -16.24 -23.20
N PHE A 95 -0.02 -15.97 -21.90
CA PHE A 95 -0.71 -14.85 -21.31
C PHE A 95 0.26 -13.68 -21.18
N TYR A 96 -0.13 -12.52 -21.70
CA TYR A 96 0.56 -11.25 -21.52
C TYR A 96 -0.37 -10.29 -20.80
N ILE A 97 0.15 -9.63 -19.78
CA ILE A 97 -0.53 -8.55 -19.06
C ILE A 97 -0.65 -7.37 -20.03
N LYS A 98 -1.87 -7.07 -20.45
CA LYS A 98 -2.20 -5.86 -21.21
C LYS A 98 -3.15 -5.05 -20.35
N GLY A 99 -2.56 -4.28 -19.44
CA GLY A 99 -3.29 -3.71 -18.32
C GLY A 99 -3.28 -2.21 -18.23
N VAL A 100 -4.07 -1.72 -17.28
CA VAL A 100 -4.15 -0.30 -16.89
C VAL A 100 -4.23 -0.20 -15.36
N ALA A 101 -3.53 0.77 -14.79
CA ALA A 101 -3.56 1.09 -13.38
C ALA A 101 -4.92 1.73 -13.04
N PHE A 102 -5.70 1.10 -12.15
CA PHE A 102 -7.09 1.46 -11.85
C PHE A 102 -7.26 1.83 -10.38
N GLN A 103 -6.73 3.01 -10.03
CA GLN A 103 -6.91 3.61 -8.72
C GLN A 103 -7.34 5.06 -8.91
N LYS A 104 -8.40 5.47 -8.21
CA LYS A 104 -8.76 6.88 -8.09
C LYS A 104 -8.07 7.41 -6.83
N ASP A 105 -7.42 8.56 -6.93
CA ASP A 105 -6.64 9.14 -5.84
C ASP A 105 -7.54 9.59 -4.68
N GLY A 106 -7.28 9.02 -3.51
CA GLY A 106 -7.82 9.41 -2.21
C GLY A 106 -7.44 10.84 -1.88
N ASN A 107 -8.36 11.75 -2.16
CA ASN A 107 -8.35 13.18 -1.85
C ASN A 107 -7.72 14.11 -2.89
N LEU A 108 -8.57 14.96 -3.46
CA LEU A 108 -8.18 16.22 -4.07
C LEU A 108 -8.03 17.36 -3.03
N LEU A 109 -8.06 17.08 -1.72
CA LEU A 109 -7.82 18.07 -0.66
C LEU A 109 -7.18 17.41 0.58
N ASP A 110 -6.03 17.94 1.00
CA ASP A 110 -5.30 17.72 2.26
C ASP A 110 -4.51 16.40 2.46
N LEU A 111 -3.23 16.46 2.05
CA LEU A 111 -2.14 15.62 2.54
C LEU A 111 -1.44 16.34 3.71
N ASP A 112 -2.03 16.30 4.90
CA ASP A 112 -1.25 16.30 6.14
C ASP A 112 -2.11 15.74 7.29
N ARG A 113 -1.61 14.68 7.94
CA ARG A 113 -2.18 13.94 9.07
C ARG A 113 -3.32 12.95 8.77
N GLN A 114 -3.15 11.74 9.33
CA GLN A 114 -4.04 10.57 9.38
C GLN A 114 -3.84 9.53 8.27
N ALA A 115 -3.10 8.50 8.65
CA ALA A 115 -3.27 7.16 8.13
C ALA A 115 -4.74 6.69 8.30
N VAL A 116 -5.14 5.73 7.46
CA VAL A 116 -6.28 4.79 7.60
C VAL A 116 -7.61 5.14 6.87
N ASN A 117 -7.74 6.25 6.13
CA ASN A 117 -8.99 6.51 5.36
C ASN A 117 -8.83 6.81 3.87
N LEU A 118 -7.77 6.29 3.23
CA LEU A 118 -7.64 6.29 1.77
C LEU A 118 -8.43 5.12 1.13
N TYR A 119 -9.68 4.95 1.55
CA TYR A 119 -10.63 4.05 0.91
C TYR A 119 -11.29 4.77 -0.25
N ILE A 120 -10.67 4.68 -1.42
CA ILE A 120 -11.37 5.03 -2.64
C ILE A 120 -12.02 3.79 -3.21
N TYR A 121 -13.35 3.82 -3.11
CA TYR A 121 -14.34 3.27 -4.02
C TYR A 121 -13.74 2.82 -5.37
N SER A 122 -13.32 1.56 -5.45
CA SER A 122 -12.90 0.95 -6.70
C SER A 122 -13.79 -0.24 -7.08
N LEU A 123 -14.46 -0.88 -6.12
CA LEU A 123 -15.10 -2.18 -6.36
C LEU A 123 -16.50 -2.40 -5.71
N GLY A 124 -17.17 -1.37 -5.18
CA GLY A 124 -18.37 -1.55 -4.32
C GLY A 124 -19.70 -0.89 -4.74
N GLU A 125 -19.81 -0.14 -5.84
CA GLU A 125 -21.07 0.57 -6.19
C GLU A 125 -21.61 0.30 -7.62
N LYS A 126 -22.92 0.43 -7.81
CA LYS A 126 -23.62 0.18 -9.10
C LYS A 126 -23.18 1.10 -10.26
N ARG A 127 -22.56 2.26 -9.99
CA ARG A 127 -22.02 3.18 -11.02
C ARG A 127 -20.77 2.65 -11.73
N TYR A 128 -20.20 1.53 -11.28
CA TYR A 128 -18.92 1.00 -11.77
C TYR A 128 -19.03 0.14 -13.03
N VAL A 129 -20.16 -0.56 -13.25
CA VAL A 129 -20.37 -1.40 -14.45
C VAL A 129 -20.20 -0.60 -15.74
N VAL A 130 -20.63 0.67 -15.75
CA VAL A 130 -20.47 1.58 -16.89
C VAL A 130 -19.00 1.93 -17.13
N THR A 131 -18.24 2.21 -16.07
CA THR A 131 -16.79 2.49 -16.17
C THR A 131 -16.01 1.25 -16.64
N LEU A 132 -16.37 0.08 -16.14
CA LEU A 132 -15.81 -1.20 -16.54
C LEU A 132 -16.10 -1.49 -18.02
N ASN A 133 -17.33 -1.30 -18.48
CA ASN A 133 -17.67 -1.39 -19.92
C ASN A 133 -16.80 -0.46 -20.77
N PHE A 134 -16.51 0.75 -20.30
CA PHE A 134 -15.64 1.68 -21.02
C PHE A 134 -14.18 1.24 -21.09
N LEU A 135 -13.65 0.58 -20.06
CA LEU A 135 -12.31 -0.01 -20.06
C LEU A 135 -12.23 -1.19 -21.04
N MET A 136 -13.17 -2.13 -20.95
CA MET A 136 -13.20 -3.33 -21.78
C MET A 136 -13.33 -3.00 -23.27
N LEU A 137 -14.39 -2.28 -23.63
CA LEU A 137 -14.74 -2.02 -25.03
C LEU A 137 -13.79 -1.00 -25.65
N GLY A 138 -13.33 -0.03 -24.87
CA GLY A 138 -12.50 1.06 -25.38
C GLY A 138 -11.02 0.74 -25.49
N LEU A 139 -10.45 -0.03 -24.55
CA LEU A 139 -9.01 -0.32 -24.51
C LEU A 139 -8.66 -1.78 -24.86
N LYS A 140 -9.62 -2.70 -24.83
CA LYS A 140 -9.41 -4.15 -25.00
C LYS A 140 -8.37 -4.73 -24.03
N ILE A 141 -8.31 -4.23 -22.81
CA ILE A 141 -7.39 -4.72 -21.76
C ILE A 141 -7.82 -6.09 -21.23
N ASN A 142 -6.89 -6.79 -20.60
CA ASN A 142 -7.18 -8.05 -19.90
C ASN A 142 -6.76 -8.02 -18.43
N THR A 143 -6.19 -6.92 -17.94
CA THR A 143 -5.72 -6.83 -16.55
C THR A 143 -5.94 -5.42 -16.00
N VAL A 144 -6.31 -5.30 -14.74
CA VAL A 144 -6.23 -4.05 -13.98
C VAL A 144 -5.31 -4.24 -12.78
N ARG A 145 -4.55 -3.19 -12.43
CA ARG A 145 -3.82 -3.15 -11.17
C ARG A 145 -4.53 -2.18 -10.22
N VAL A 146 -4.87 -2.64 -9.03
CA VAL A 146 -5.51 -1.84 -7.96
C VAL A 146 -4.54 -1.72 -6.79
N TYR A 147 -4.38 -0.50 -6.25
CA TYR A 147 -3.36 -0.20 -5.25
C TYR A 147 -3.90 -0.29 -3.82
N SER A 148 -5.20 -0.06 -3.64
CA SER A 148 -5.89 -0.21 -2.37
C SER A 148 -7.35 -0.64 -2.55
N TYR A 149 -7.90 -1.29 -1.53
CA TYR A 149 -9.30 -1.72 -1.46
C TYR A 149 -9.73 -1.85 0.01
N ASP A 150 -11.03 -1.76 0.26
CA ASP A 150 -11.63 -1.86 1.59
C ASP A 150 -11.96 -3.31 1.96
N THR A 151 -11.27 -3.86 2.96
CA THR A 151 -11.46 -5.25 3.38
C THR A 151 -12.82 -5.52 4.03
N GLU A 152 -13.54 -4.48 4.46
CA GLU A 152 -14.88 -4.62 5.04
C GLU A 152 -16.02 -4.49 4.01
N LYS A 153 -15.71 -4.19 2.74
CA LYS A 153 -16.72 -4.07 1.68
C LYS A 153 -16.81 -5.33 0.85
N ASP A 154 -18.02 -5.60 0.35
CA ASP A 154 -18.24 -6.61 -0.67
C ASP A 154 -17.79 -6.11 -2.04
N HIS A 155 -16.84 -6.83 -2.66
CA HIS A 155 -16.28 -6.51 -3.98
C HIS A 155 -16.91 -7.34 -5.11
N SER A 156 -17.90 -8.19 -4.81
CA SER A 156 -18.43 -9.18 -5.76
C SER A 156 -18.97 -8.56 -7.04
N ILE A 157 -19.67 -7.43 -6.96
CA ILE A 157 -20.26 -6.77 -8.14
C ILE A 157 -19.17 -6.40 -9.15
N CYS A 158 -18.08 -5.79 -8.70
CA CYS A 158 -17.04 -5.33 -9.60
C CYS A 158 -16.10 -6.45 -10.03
N MET A 159 -15.75 -7.37 -9.13
CA MET A 159 -14.92 -8.53 -9.48
C MET A 159 -15.63 -9.44 -10.50
N ASN A 160 -16.93 -9.68 -10.34
CA ASN A 160 -17.72 -10.45 -11.30
C ASN A 160 -17.85 -9.72 -12.64
N ALA A 161 -18.05 -8.39 -12.64
CA ALA A 161 -18.10 -7.62 -13.88
C ALA A 161 -16.75 -7.62 -14.63
N LEU A 162 -15.63 -7.61 -13.89
CA LEU A 162 -14.30 -7.79 -14.46
C LEU A 162 -14.08 -9.23 -14.95
N GLU A 163 -14.64 -10.22 -14.26
CA GLU A 163 -14.56 -11.62 -14.69
C GLU A 163 -15.35 -11.85 -15.99
N GLU A 164 -16.59 -11.38 -16.06
CA GLU A 164 -17.44 -11.41 -17.26
C GLU A 164 -16.76 -10.75 -18.46
N ALA A 165 -15.88 -9.78 -18.20
CA ALA A 165 -15.06 -9.10 -19.19
C ALA A 165 -13.84 -9.88 -19.70
N GLY A 166 -13.45 -10.94 -19.01
CA GLY A 166 -12.13 -11.56 -19.17
C GLY A 166 -10.97 -10.71 -18.62
N ILE A 167 -11.22 -9.82 -17.65
CA ILE A 167 -10.22 -8.96 -17.03
C ILE A 167 -9.79 -9.51 -15.68
N TYR A 168 -8.49 -9.71 -15.55
CA TYR A 168 -7.84 -10.12 -14.31
C TYR A 168 -7.47 -8.93 -13.41
N VAL A 169 -7.29 -9.20 -12.13
CA VAL A 169 -6.89 -8.20 -11.14
C VAL A 169 -5.53 -8.53 -10.54
N ILE A 170 -4.63 -7.55 -10.53
CA ILE A 170 -3.45 -7.53 -9.66
C ILE A 170 -3.78 -6.58 -8.51
N ALA A 171 -3.85 -7.10 -7.29
CA ALA A 171 -4.25 -6.34 -6.11
C ALA A 171 -3.05 -6.13 -5.17
N ASP A 172 -2.68 -4.88 -4.92
CA ASP A 172 -1.64 -4.56 -3.96
C ASP A 172 -2.14 -4.76 -2.52
N ILE A 173 -1.34 -5.43 -1.70
CA ILE A 173 -1.54 -5.52 -0.26
C ILE A 173 -0.82 -4.31 0.37
N THR A 174 -1.61 -3.34 0.83
CA THR A 174 -1.09 -2.10 1.43
C THR A 174 -0.90 -2.31 2.93
N LEU A 175 0.36 -2.31 3.38
CA LEU A 175 0.71 -2.42 4.79
C LEU A 175 1.21 -1.06 5.32
N PRO A 176 0.98 -0.76 6.61
CA PRO A 176 1.50 0.45 7.22
C PRO A 176 3.03 0.48 7.14
N ARG A 177 3.58 1.59 6.65
CA ARG A 177 5.02 1.86 6.69
C ARG A 177 5.35 2.49 8.04
N ILE A 178 5.99 1.75 8.92
CA ILE A 178 6.53 2.30 10.17
C ILE A 178 8.01 2.60 9.90
N ASN A 179 8.35 3.88 9.78
CA ASN A 179 9.72 4.45 9.71
C ASN A 179 10.63 4.01 8.55
N GLY A 180 10.48 4.62 7.37
CA GLY A 180 11.35 4.30 6.22
C GLY A 180 11.04 2.91 5.66
N ALA A 181 11.86 2.34 4.79
CA ALA A 181 11.60 1.03 4.18
C ALA A 181 11.24 0.01 5.29
N SER A 182 10.07 -0.64 5.20
CA SER A 182 9.58 -1.52 6.26
C SER A 182 10.61 -2.61 6.56
N GLN A 183 11.33 -2.45 7.67
CA GLN A 183 12.37 -3.37 8.14
C GLN A 183 11.80 -4.41 9.10
N THR A 184 10.50 -4.70 9.00
CA THR A 184 9.81 -5.61 9.92
C THR A 184 8.85 -6.51 9.17
N TRP A 185 8.68 -7.71 9.71
CA TRP A 185 7.64 -8.64 9.31
C TRP A 185 7.18 -9.39 10.55
N ASP A 186 6.03 -8.99 11.08
CA ASP A 186 5.51 -9.47 12.36
C ASP A 186 4.06 -9.97 12.25
N VAL A 187 3.53 -10.48 13.35
CA VAL A 187 2.18 -11.06 13.42
C VAL A 187 1.07 -10.06 13.09
N ASP A 188 1.25 -8.77 13.36
CA ASP A 188 0.23 -7.76 13.05
C ASP A 188 0.21 -7.48 11.54
N LEU A 189 1.39 -7.34 10.93
CA LEU A 189 1.54 -7.17 9.48
C LEU A 189 1.07 -8.41 8.70
N LEU A 190 1.33 -9.62 9.20
CA LEU A 190 0.83 -10.85 8.60
C LEU A 190 -0.71 -10.93 8.69
N ARG A 191 -1.31 -10.59 9.83
CA ARG A 191 -2.78 -10.57 9.99
C ARG A 191 -3.43 -9.55 9.05
N GLU A 192 -2.86 -8.36 8.94
CA GLU A 192 -3.34 -7.33 8.01
C GLU A 192 -3.27 -7.81 6.55
N ALA A 193 -2.15 -8.44 6.16
CA ALA A 193 -2.02 -9.03 4.84
C ALA A 193 -3.05 -10.13 4.57
N ILE A 194 -3.32 -10.99 5.57
CA ILE A 194 -4.33 -12.05 5.48
C ILE A 194 -5.74 -11.47 5.33
N SER A 195 -6.09 -10.43 6.08
CA SER A 195 -7.39 -9.75 5.97
C SER A 195 -7.63 -9.24 4.55
N GLN A 196 -6.61 -8.60 3.96
CA GLN A 196 -6.62 -8.15 2.57
C GLN A 196 -6.74 -9.32 1.57
N ILE A 197 -6.02 -10.41 1.81
CA ILE A 197 -6.13 -11.62 0.98
C ILE A 197 -7.54 -12.23 1.05
N ASP A 198 -8.11 -12.35 2.25
CA ASP A 198 -9.42 -12.97 2.47
C ASP A 198 -10.55 -12.19 1.78
N ALA A 199 -10.43 -10.87 1.65
CA ALA A 199 -11.40 -10.03 0.95
C ALA A 199 -11.50 -10.32 -0.56
N LEU A 200 -10.43 -10.82 -1.20
CA LEU A 200 -10.38 -10.97 -2.66
C LEU A 200 -10.07 -12.40 -3.16
N ARG A 201 -9.54 -13.30 -2.32
CA ARG A 201 -9.04 -14.60 -2.78
C ARG A 201 -10.09 -15.53 -3.39
N GLY A 202 -11.38 -15.25 -3.16
CA GLY A 202 -12.49 -16.03 -3.69
C GLY A 202 -12.78 -15.79 -5.18
N PHE A 203 -12.21 -14.74 -5.79
CA PHE A 203 -12.52 -14.36 -7.16
C PHE A 203 -11.60 -15.05 -8.18
N PRO A 204 -12.14 -15.77 -9.19
CA PRO A 204 -11.34 -16.52 -10.17
C PRO A 204 -10.43 -15.64 -11.05
N ASN A 205 -10.84 -14.39 -11.28
CA ASN A 205 -10.09 -13.41 -12.05
C ASN A 205 -9.00 -12.70 -11.24
N LEU A 206 -8.78 -13.06 -9.97
CA LEU A 206 -7.63 -12.57 -9.22
C LEU A 206 -6.34 -13.24 -9.74
N LEU A 207 -5.52 -12.47 -10.46
CA LEU A 207 -4.25 -12.95 -11.02
C LEU A 207 -3.17 -13.00 -9.94
N ALA A 208 -3.01 -11.92 -9.18
CA ALA A 208 -1.92 -11.82 -8.20
C ALA A 208 -2.22 -10.86 -7.06
N PHE A 209 -1.63 -11.15 -5.90
CA PHE A 209 -1.43 -10.19 -4.83
C PHE A 209 -0.04 -9.57 -4.92
N ASN A 210 0.06 -8.25 -5.00
CA ASN A 210 1.34 -7.54 -4.93
C ASN A 210 1.69 -7.25 -3.46
N ILE A 211 2.74 -7.89 -2.96
CA ILE A 211 3.18 -7.83 -1.56
C ILE A 211 4.11 -6.66 -1.27
N GLY A 212 4.17 -5.66 -2.14
CA GLY A 212 5.02 -4.49 -1.90
C GLY A 212 5.26 -3.71 -3.18
N ASN A 213 5.24 -2.38 -3.05
CA ASN A 213 5.50 -1.48 -4.15
C ASN A 213 6.62 -0.52 -3.77
N ALA A 214 7.75 -0.62 -4.48
CA ALA A 214 8.93 0.23 -4.31
C ALA A 214 9.32 0.41 -2.82
N ILE A 215 9.41 -0.71 -2.09
CA ILE A 215 9.90 -0.70 -0.71
C ILE A 215 11.41 -0.44 -0.75
N ILE A 216 12.10 -1.17 -1.62
CA ILE A 216 13.47 -0.86 -2.04
C ILE A 216 13.37 0.13 -3.21
N ASN A 217 13.88 1.34 -3.01
CA ASN A 217 13.89 2.39 -4.03
C ASN A 217 15.29 2.99 -4.27
N ASN A 218 16.28 2.62 -3.46
CA ASN A 218 17.68 3.00 -3.62
C ASN A 218 18.59 1.93 -2.96
N MET A 219 19.90 2.12 -3.02
CA MET A 219 20.85 1.16 -2.43
C MET A 219 20.89 1.21 -0.89
N GLU A 220 20.34 2.25 -0.26
CA GLU A 220 20.38 2.45 1.19
C GLU A 220 19.35 1.58 1.93
N ASN A 221 18.30 1.12 1.24
CA ASN A 221 17.24 0.32 1.83
C ASN A 221 17.22 -1.15 1.39
N LEU A 222 18.34 -1.67 0.87
CA LEU A 222 18.49 -3.09 0.50
C LEU A 222 18.23 -4.06 1.67
N GLU A 223 18.39 -3.60 2.91
CA GLU A 223 18.10 -4.39 4.12
C GLU A 223 16.62 -4.75 4.29
N ALA A 224 15.71 -4.15 3.50
CA ALA A 224 14.31 -4.56 3.41
C ALA A 224 14.14 -5.89 2.63
N GLY A 225 15.13 -6.29 1.83
CA GLY A 225 15.06 -7.48 0.96
C GLY A 225 14.63 -8.77 1.66
N PRO A 226 15.25 -9.17 2.78
CA PRO A 226 14.88 -10.40 3.49
C PRO A 226 13.44 -10.35 4.01
N TYR A 227 12.95 -9.18 4.43
CA TYR A 227 11.56 -9.01 4.88
C TYR A 227 10.57 -9.13 3.73
N ILE A 228 10.86 -8.54 2.57
CA ILE A 228 10.05 -8.70 1.34
C ILE A 228 9.96 -10.18 0.97
N LYS A 229 11.09 -10.89 1.05
CA LYS A 229 11.15 -12.32 0.72
C LYS A 229 10.43 -13.21 1.75
N ALA A 230 10.53 -12.90 3.05
CA ALA A 230 9.75 -13.56 4.08
C ALA A 230 8.24 -13.30 3.94
N ARG A 231 7.85 -12.08 3.55
CA ARG A 231 6.47 -11.77 3.22
C ARG A 231 5.97 -12.60 2.04
N ALA A 232 6.79 -12.80 1.00
CA ALA A 232 6.44 -13.67 -0.11
C ALA A 232 6.23 -15.12 0.37
N ARG A 233 7.16 -15.64 1.17
CA ARG A 233 7.06 -16.96 1.81
C ARG A 233 5.74 -17.15 2.54
N ASP A 234 5.43 -16.24 3.44
CA ASP A 234 4.31 -16.42 4.37
C ASP A 234 2.96 -16.19 3.68
N VAL A 235 2.87 -15.23 2.74
CA VAL A 235 1.68 -15.05 1.89
C VAL A 235 1.45 -16.29 1.02
N LYS A 236 2.49 -16.85 0.38
CA LYS A 236 2.36 -18.08 -0.43
C LYS A 236 1.93 -19.28 0.41
N LEU A 237 2.47 -19.42 1.63
CA LEU A 237 2.06 -20.47 2.57
C LEU A 237 0.59 -20.31 2.97
N TYR A 238 0.12 -19.08 3.20
CA TYR A 238 -1.29 -18.81 3.50
C TYR A 238 -2.19 -19.11 2.30
N LEU A 239 -1.86 -18.61 1.11
CA LEU A 239 -2.63 -18.89 -0.12
C LEU A 239 -2.75 -20.39 -0.37
N LYS A 240 -1.68 -21.15 -0.15
CA LYS A 240 -1.69 -22.62 -0.22
C LYS A 240 -2.61 -23.26 0.82
N SER A 241 -2.59 -22.79 2.07
CA SER A 241 -3.44 -23.36 3.13
C SER A 241 -4.94 -23.14 2.88
N VAL A 242 -5.28 -22.13 2.09
CA VAL A 242 -6.66 -21.78 1.74
C VAL A 242 -7.02 -22.13 0.28
N ASN A 243 -6.20 -22.95 -0.39
CA ASN A 243 -6.40 -23.39 -1.78
C ASN A 243 -6.57 -22.26 -2.81
N SER A 244 -6.01 -21.08 -2.55
CA SER A 244 -6.00 -19.99 -3.52
C SER A 244 -4.92 -20.22 -4.58
N THR A 245 -5.24 -19.84 -5.83
CA THR A 245 -4.33 -19.96 -6.97
C THR A 245 -3.68 -18.64 -7.37
N ALA A 246 -3.97 -17.56 -6.64
CA ALA A 246 -3.40 -16.24 -6.90
C ALA A 246 -1.87 -16.29 -6.81
N LEU A 247 -1.19 -15.61 -7.75
CA LEU A 247 0.26 -15.48 -7.73
C LEU A 247 0.70 -14.41 -6.73
N VAL A 248 1.95 -14.49 -6.27
CA VAL A 248 2.53 -13.46 -5.39
C VAL A 248 3.54 -12.61 -6.16
N ALA A 249 3.25 -11.31 -6.25
CA ALA A 249 4.03 -10.32 -6.96
C ALA A 249 4.77 -9.37 -6.02
N TYR A 250 5.89 -8.81 -6.47
CA TYR A 250 6.51 -7.62 -5.88
C TYR A 250 6.84 -6.64 -7.00
N THR A 251 6.57 -5.35 -6.80
CA THR A 251 6.85 -4.31 -7.79
C THR A 251 8.00 -3.42 -7.33
N SER A 252 9.09 -3.39 -8.09
CA SER A 252 10.27 -2.58 -7.84
C SER A 252 10.14 -1.18 -8.46
N ALA A 253 10.78 -0.20 -7.82
CA ALA A 253 11.14 1.02 -8.52
C ALA A 253 12.19 0.73 -9.61
N ASP A 254 12.21 1.58 -10.63
CA ASP A 254 13.26 1.60 -11.63
C ASP A 254 14.38 2.53 -11.20
N GLY A 255 15.52 1.96 -10.80
CA GLY A 255 16.73 2.70 -10.48
C GLY A 255 17.96 1.99 -11.02
N GLU A 256 19.12 2.65 -10.95
CA GLU A 256 20.33 2.15 -11.60
C GLU A 256 20.82 0.84 -10.97
N LYS A 257 20.87 -0.21 -11.81
CA LYS A 257 21.47 -1.55 -11.59
C LYS A 257 20.86 -2.45 -10.50
N PHE A 258 20.23 -1.91 -9.46
CA PHE A 258 19.67 -2.74 -8.38
C PHE A 258 18.43 -3.59 -8.75
N PRO A 259 17.52 -3.20 -9.67
CA PRO A 259 16.26 -3.93 -9.87
C PRO A 259 16.46 -5.36 -10.39
N ALA A 260 17.45 -5.58 -11.27
CA ALA A 260 17.75 -6.90 -11.80
C ALA A 260 18.33 -7.83 -10.71
N ASP A 261 19.23 -7.31 -9.88
CA ASP A 261 19.80 -8.05 -8.75
C ASP A 261 18.75 -8.34 -7.67
N LEU A 262 17.85 -7.39 -7.43
CA LEU A 262 16.69 -7.61 -6.57
C LEU A 262 15.76 -8.69 -7.13
N ALA A 263 15.47 -8.69 -8.43
CA ALA A 263 14.67 -9.72 -9.07
C ALA A 263 15.32 -11.12 -8.94
N ARG A 264 16.64 -11.22 -9.10
CA ARG A 264 17.41 -12.46 -8.87
C ARG A 264 17.36 -12.90 -7.42
N PHE A 265 17.50 -11.98 -6.47
CA PHE A 265 17.38 -12.27 -5.05
C PHE A 265 15.99 -12.79 -4.68
N LEU A 266 14.93 -12.16 -5.17
CA LEU A 266 13.54 -12.55 -4.88
C LEU A 266 13.11 -13.83 -5.62
N SER A 267 13.75 -14.18 -6.74
CA SER A 267 13.52 -15.44 -7.47
C SER A 267 14.30 -16.63 -6.94
N CYS A 268 15.31 -16.42 -6.10
CA CYS A 268 16.17 -17.52 -5.68
C CYS A 268 15.53 -18.38 -4.57
N ASN A 269 15.73 -19.69 -4.63
CA ASN A 269 15.04 -20.68 -3.82
C ASN A 269 16.00 -21.39 -2.84
N PHE A 270 16.44 -20.70 -1.78
CA PHE A 270 17.34 -21.28 -0.77
C PHE A 270 16.65 -22.23 0.21
N GLU A 271 15.35 -22.05 0.47
CA GLU A 271 14.60 -22.76 1.54
C GLU A 271 13.32 -23.46 1.04
N GLY A 272 13.12 -23.59 -0.28
CA GLY A 272 11.95 -24.20 -0.89
C GLY A 272 11.10 -23.25 -1.76
N PRO A 273 10.22 -23.78 -2.62
CA PRO A 273 9.49 -23.00 -3.65
C PRO A 273 8.57 -21.91 -3.08
N SER A 274 8.25 -21.97 -1.79
CA SER A 274 7.49 -20.93 -1.11
C SER A 274 8.29 -19.63 -0.95
N VAL A 275 9.63 -19.66 -0.89
CA VAL A 275 10.43 -18.42 -0.76
C VAL A 275 10.74 -17.73 -2.10
N GLU A 276 10.38 -18.37 -3.22
CA GLU A 276 10.53 -17.81 -4.56
C GLU A 276 9.32 -16.93 -4.91
N LEU A 277 9.56 -15.71 -5.40
CA LEU A 277 8.53 -14.82 -5.90
C LEU A 277 7.92 -15.35 -7.21
N ASP A 278 6.60 -15.20 -7.41
CA ASP A 278 5.96 -15.68 -8.65
C ASP A 278 6.10 -14.66 -9.79
N LEU A 279 5.87 -13.37 -9.49
CA LEU A 279 5.89 -12.28 -10.46
C LEU A 279 6.78 -11.12 -10.00
N PHE A 280 7.70 -10.66 -10.85
CA PHE A 280 8.45 -9.43 -10.61
C PHE A 280 7.92 -8.29 -11.48
N GLY A 281 7.39 -7.24 -10.86
CA GLY A 281 6.99 -6.03 -11.55
C GLY A 281 8.08 -4.97 -11.50
N LEU A 282 8.23 -4.21 -12.58
CA LEU A 282 9.06 -3.01 -12.61
C LEU A 282 8.20 -1.79 -12.95
N ASN A 283 8.21 -0.76 -12.09
CA ASN A 283 7.59 0.52 -12.41
C ASN A 283 8.52 1.27 -13.36
N ASN A 284 8.35 1.10 -14.67
CA ASN A 284 9.30 1.53 -15.67
C ASN A 284 8.79 2.74 -16.49
N HIS A 285 9.54 3.83 -16.41
CA HIS A 285 9.20 5.09 -17.09
C HIS A 285 10.35 5.59 -17.99
N ARG A 286 11.17 4.70 -18.55
CA ARG A 286 12.34 5.08 -19.38
C ARG A 286 11.98 5.54 -20.79
N TRP A 287 10.77 5.23 -21.26
CA TRP A 287 10.35 5.53 -22.63
C TRP A 287 9.59 6.85 -22.72
N CYS A 288 10.19 7.85 -23.37
CA CYS A 288 9.59 9.17 -23.58
C CYS A 288 9.35 9.43 -25.07
N GLY A 289 8.17 9.95 -25.44
CA GLY A 289 7.89 10.42 -26.80
C GLY A 289 8.05 9.36 -27.88
N ASP A 290 8.85 9.66 -28.90
CA ASP A 290 9.15 8.81 -30.06
C ASP A 290 10.47 8.03 -29.90
N SER A 291 10.81 7.66 -28.67
CA SER A 291 11.98 6.80 -28.38
C SER A 291 11.94 5.45 -29.12
N ASN A 292 12.98 4.66 -28.94
CA ASN A 292 13.14 3.34 -29.53
C ASN A 292 13.68 2.32 -28.52
N PHE A 293 13.65 1.04 -28.89
CA PHE A 293 14.10 -0.07 -28.03
C PHE A 293 15.55 0.12 -27.54
N ALA A 294 16.48 0.46 -28.44
CA ALA A 294 17.90 0.60 -28.11
C ALA A 294 18.13 1.68 -27.03
N SER A 295 17.47 2.82 -27.16
CA SER A 295 17.64 3.95 -26.24
C SER A 295 16.89 3.79 -24.91
N SER A 296 15.79 3.04 -24.87
CA SER A 296 14.94 2.98 -23.66
C SER A 296 14.98 1.65 -22.92
N TYR A 297 15.04 0.52 -23.61
CA TYR A 297 14.78 -0.81 -23.03
C TYR A 297 15.84 -1.87 -23.29
N GLU A 298 16.80 -1.65 -24.18
CA GLU A 298 17.81 -2.67 -24.53
C GLU A 298 18.68 -3.04 -23.33
N GLU A 299 19.36 -2.09 -22.69
CA GLU A 299 20.19 -2.32 -21.50
C GLU A 299 19.38 -2.97 -20.37
N LEU A 300 18.19 -2.44 -20.10
CA LEU A 300 17.27 -3.02 -19.11
C LEU A 300 16.93 -4.49 -19.41
N THR A 301 16.64 -4.79 -20.68
CA THR A 301 16.29 -6.15 -21.11
C THR A 301 17.49 -7.08 -20.98
N MET A 302 18.70 -6.58 -21.28
CA MET A 302 19.95 -7.31 -21.06
C MET A 302 20.20 -7.58 -19.57
N ASP A 303 19.99 -6.59 -18.71
CA ASP A 303 20.16 -6.72 -17.25
C ASP A 303 19.25 -7.79 -16.65
N PHE A 304 18.05 -7.98 -17.19
CA PHE A 304 17.09 -8.98 -16.72
C PHE A 304 17.26 -10.35 -17.40
N GLN A 305 18.19 -10.50 -18.37
CA GLN A 305 18.46 -11.81 -18.97
C GLN A 305 18.80 -12.84 -17.91
N GLY A 306 18.32 -14.06 -18.13
CA GLY A 306 18.49 -15.18 -17.20
C GLY A 306 17.48 -15.25 -16.05
N LEU A 307 16.63 -14.24 -15.82
CA LEU A 307 15.61 -14.27 -14.77
C LEU A 307 14.66 -15.47 -14.91
N THR A 308 14.35 -16.20 -13.85
CA THR A 308 13.61 -17.48 -13.93
C THR A 308 12.13 -17.39 -13.59
N ILE A 309 11.69 -16.19 -13.18
CA ILE A 309 10.31 -15.89 -12.80
C ILE A 309 9.72 -14.89 -13.80
N ALA A 310 8.40 -14.83 -13.87
CA ALA A 310 7.76 -13.95 -14.86
C ALA A 310 7.93 -12.49 -14.44
N ALA A 311 8.43 -11.67 -15.37
CA ALA A 311 8.58 -10.24 -15.17
C ALA A 311 7.56 -9.46 -16.02
N PHE A 312 7.15 -8.27 -15.57
CA PHE A 312 6.27 -7.38 -16.33
C PHE A 312 6.54 -5.91 -15.94
N PHE A 313 6.14 -4.97 -16.78
CA PHE A 313 6.12 -3.57 -16.37
C PHE A 313 4.88 -3.31 -15.52
N SER A 314 5.06 -3.16 -14.21
CA SER A 314 3.97 -2.94 -13.27
C SER A 314 3.39 -1.54 -13.35
N GLU A 315 4.14 -0.61 -13.94
CA GLU A 315 3.72 0.69 -14.44
C GLU A 315 4.54 1.00 -15.69
N PHE A 316 3.93 1.61 -16.70
CA PHE A 316 4.63 2.25 -17.82
C PHE A 316 3.86 3.45 -18.39
N GLY A 317 4.53 4.23 -19.24
CA GLY A 317 3.98 5.38 -19.94
C GLY A 317 4.46 6.69 -19.35
N PHE A 318 5.74 7.03 -19.53
CA PHE A 318 6.32 8.28 -19.04
C PHE A 318 5.82 9.51 -19.83
N CYS A 319 5.94 10.69 -19.21
CA CYS A 319 5.32 11.93 -19.65
C CYS A 319 6.30 13.10 -19.63
N SER A 320 6.24 13.97 -20.64
CA SER A 320 6.53 15.39 -20.48
C SER A 320 5.21 16.09 -20.14
N PRO A 321 5.04 16.70 -18.95
CA PRO A 321 3.76 17.24 -18.51
C PRO A 321 3.05 18.10 -19.56
N GLY A 322 1.75 17.85 -19.80
CA GLY A 322 0.89 18.69 -20.65
C GLY A 322 0.70 18.24 -22.10
N LYS A 323 1.27 17.09 -22.53
CA LYS A 323 1.03 16.51 -23.86
C LYS A 323 0.40 15.11 -23.77
N PRO A 324 -0.55 14.75 -24.65
CA PRO A 324 -1.01 13.37 -24.79
C PRO A 324 0.15 12.42 -25.09
N ARG A 325 0.16 11.21 -24.54
CA ARG A 325 1.21 10.22 -24.82
C ARG A 325 0.89 9.46 -26.09
N GLU A 326 1.93 9.12 -26.84
CA GLU A 326 1.81 8.41 -28.11
C GLU A 326 1.77 6.88 -27.94
N TRP A 327 2.18 6.39 -26.77
CA TRP A 327 2.23 4.97 -26.40
C TRP A 327 3.03 4.13 -27.41
N SER A 328 4.10 4.71 -27.98
CA SER A 328 4.96 4.08 -28.98
C SER A 328 5.76 2.90 -28.43
N GLU A 329 5.90 2.80 -27.10
CA GLU A 329 6.45 1.66 -26.37
C GLU A 329 5.56 0.41 -26.44
N VAL A 330 4.25 0.57 -26.62
CA VAL A 330 3.29 -0.55 -26.54
C VAL A 330 3.56 -1.60 -27.62
N PRO A 331 3.69 -1.27 -28.92
CA PRO A 331 4.10 -2.24 -29.93
C PRO A 331 5.40 -2.98 -29.62
N ILE A 332 6.37 -2.30 -29.00
CA ILE A 332 7.68 -2.89 -28.67
C ILE A 332 7.56 -3.85 -27.48
N LEU A 333 6.86 -3.46 -26.42
CA LEU A 333 6.63 -4.28 -25.22
C LEU A 333 5.98 -5.63 -25.53
N PHE A 334 5.09 -5.68 -26.53
CA PHE A 334 4.44 -6.92 -26.99
C PHE A 334 5.13 -7.58 -28.20
N SER A 335 6.27 -7.07 -28.65
CA SER A 335 7.04 -7.65 -29.77
C SER A 335 7.99 -8.77 -29.31
N ALA A 336 8.56 -9.51 -30.26
CA ALA A 336 9.57 -10.54 -29.98
C ALA A 336 10.83 -10.00 -29.25
N LEU A 337 11.13 -8.71 -29.36
CA LEU A 337 12.26 -8.08 -28.66
C LEU A 337 12.12 -8.11 -27.13
N MET A 338 10.88 -8.06 -26.65
CA MET A 338 10.58 -7.90 -25.22
C MET A 338 9.83 -9.10 -24.64
N SER A 339 8.97 -9.72 -25.44
CA SER A 339 8.02 -10.75 -25.00
C SER A 339 8.61 -12.09 -24.55
N ASP A 340 9.90 -12.32 -24.80
CA ASP A 340 10.66 -13.46 -24.24
C ASP A 340 10.99 -13.27 -22.75
N LEU A 341 11.15 -12.02 -22.32
CA LEU A 341 11.51 -11.69 -20.94
C LEU A 341 10.34 -11.08 -20.17
N TRP A 342 9.60 -10.20 -20.82
CA TRP A 342 8.54 -9.41 -20.24
C TRP A 342 7.17 -9.95 -20.67
N SER A 343 6.34 -10.28 -19.68
CA SER A 343 4.96 -10.72 -19.86
C SER A 343 3.99 -9.54 -19.99
N GLY A 344 4.39 -8.49 -20.71
CA GLY A 344 3.59 -7.28 -20.94
C GLY A 344 3.72 -6.23 -19.83
N GLY A 345 2.67 -5.44 -19.60
CA GLY A 345 2.67 -4.40 -18.58
C GLY A 345 1.33 -3.69 -18.35
N VAL A 346 1.36 -2.74 -17.42
CA VAL A 346 0.23 -1.97 -16.93
C VAL A 346 0.47 -0.48 -17.20
N ALA A 347 -0.36 0.12 -18.06
CA ALA A 347 -0.29 1.55 -18.37
C ALA A 347 -0.75 2.39 -17.16
N TYR A 348 0.05 3.38 -16.76
CA TYR A 348 -0.26 4.25 -15.61
C TYR A 348 -0.77 5.62 -16.07
N SER A 349 -1.98 6.09 -15.77
CA SER A 349 -3.07 5.52 -14.97
C SER A 349 -4.42 5.85 -15.62
N TYR A 350 -5.48 5.10 -15.28
CA TYR A 350 -6.83 5.36 -15.80
C TYR A 350 -7.37 6.71 -15.31
N TYR A 351 -7.36 6.92 -13.99
CA TYR A 351 -7.79 8.17 -13.39
C TYR A 351 -6.67 9.21 -13.40
N PRO A 352 -7.01 10.51 -13.47
CA PRO A 352 -6.07 11.60 -13.29
C PRO A 352 -5.30 11.50 -11.97
N THR A 353 -4.03 11.86 -12.02
CA THR A 353 -3.15 11.95 -10.84
C THR A 353 -2.55 13.35 -10.73
N PRO A 354 -2.10 13.79 -9.54
CA PRO A 354 -1.40 15.07 -9.36
C PRO A 354 -0.16 15.24 -10.26
N LYS A 355 0.45 14.14 -10.70
CA LYS A 355 1.62 14.14 -11.59
C LYS A 355 1.28 14.34 -13.08
N GLY A 356 0.01 14.55 -13.41
CA GLY A 356 -0.44 14.79 -14.79
C GLY A 356 -0.64 13.53 -15.63
N TYR A 357 -0.62 12.34 -15.02
CA TYR A 357 -1.09 11.11 -15.68
C TYR A 357 -2.61 11.02 -15.63
N GLY A 358 -3.20 10.29 -16.57
CA GLY A 358 -4.63 10.00 -16.58
C GLY A 358 -5.17 9.79 -17.99
N LEU A 359 -6.08 8.83 -18.17
CA LEU A 359 -6.78 8.59 -19.43
C LEU A 359 -8.14 9.32 -19.52
N LEU A 360 -8.51 10.04 -18.46
CA LEU A 360 -9.77 10.77 -18.37
C LEU A 360 -9.52 12.25 -18.11
N ASP A 361 -10.43 13.08 -18.61
CA ASP A 361 -10.63 14.44 -18.13
C ASP A 361 -11.74 14.41 -17.09
N ILE A 362 -11.42 14.85 -15.87
CA ILE A 362 -12.39 15.01 -14.77
C ILE A 362 -12.43 16.49 -14.43
N LYS A 363 -13.53 17.15 -14.80
CA LYS A 363 -13.79 18.56 -14.50
C LYS A 363 -14.93 18.64 -13.49
N ALA A 364 -14.88 19.61 -12.56
CA ALA A 364 -15.97 19.84 -11.62
C ALA A 364 -17.30 19.96 -12.39
N GLU A 365 -18.34 19.30 -11.88
CA GLU A 365 -19.71 19.32 -12.41
C GLU A 365 -19.93 18.63 -13.77
N LYS A 366 -18.89 18.05 -14.40
CA LYS A 366 -19.02 17.30 -15.67
C LYS A 366 -18.83 15.80 -15.47
N LYS A 367 -19.55 15.02 -16.27
CA LYS A 367 -19.30 13.57 -16.40
C LYS A 367 -17.85 13.36 -16.88
N PRO A 368 -17.08 12.41 -16.31
CA PRO A 368 -15.75 12.08 -16.80
C PRO A 368 -15.76 11.74 -18.29
N SER A 369 -14.78 12.23 -19.05
CA SER A 369 -14.66 11.98 -20.49
C SER A 369 -13.27 11.45 -20.87
N ARG A 370 -13.20 10.60 -21.89
CA ARG A 370 -11.93 10.08 -22.44
C ARG A 370 -11.13 11.19 -23.10
N ASN A 371 -9.87 11.34 -22.71
CA ASN A 371 -8.98 12.33 -23.31
C ASN A 371 -8.24 11.75 -24.54
N GLN A 372 -7.33 12.53 -25.15
CA GLN A 372 -6.55 12.07 -26.30
C GLN A 372 -5.62 10.90 -25.96
N ASP A 373 -5.11 10.86 -24.73
CA ASP A 373 -4.23 9.82 -24.22
C ASP A 373 -4.91 8.44 -24.22
N PHE A 374 -6.18 8.39 -23.81
CA PHE A 374 -7.03 7.19 -23.94
C PHE A 374 -7.11 6.72 -25.38
N LYS A 375 -7.36 7.63 -26.33
CA LYS A 375 -7.53 7.27 -27.75
C LYS A 375 -6.24 6.70 -28.32
N ASN A 376 -5.10 7.30 -28.00
CA ASN A 376 -3.79 6.83 -28.43
C ASN A 376 -3.49 5.44 -27.85
N LEU A 377 -3.69 5.23 -26.55
CA LEU A 377 -3.50 3.91 -25.92
C LEU A 377 -4.43 2.86 -26.52
N ALA A 378 -5.73 3.19 -26.68
CA ALA A 378 -6.72 2.34 -27.32
C ALA A 378 -6.22 1.88 -28.68
N GLN A 379 -5.78 2.82 -29.52
CA GLN A 379 -5.26 2.52 -30.84
C GLN A 379 -4.09 1.53 -30.76
N ARG A 380 -3.09 1.76 -29.90
CA ARG A 380 -1.95 0.83 -29.76
C ARG A 380 -2.40 -0.56 -29.29
N TYR A 381 -3.21 -0.64 -28.24
CA TYR A 381 -3.72 -1.91 -27.70
C TYR A 381 -4.62 -2.71 -28.66
N HIS A 382 -5.26 -2.06 -29.62
CA HIS A 382 -6.04 -2.72 -30.67
C HIS A 382 -5.16 -3.37 -31.75
N HIS A 383 -3.97 -2.82 -32.01
CA HIS A 383 -3.10 -3.27 -33.10
C HIS A 383 -2.03 -4.28 -32.65
N VAL A 384 -1.67 -4.31 -31.37
CA VAL A 384 -0.64 -5.24 -30.88
C VAL A 384 -1.07 -6.70 -31.01
N LYS A 385 -0.13 -7.53 -31.45
CA LYS A 385 -0.26 -9.00 -31.52
C LYS A 385 0.97 -9.61 -30.86
N ALA A 386 0.81 -10.07 -29.63
CA ALA A 386 1.89 -10.73 -28.91
C ALA A 386 2.15 -12.13 -29.51
N PRO A 387 3.42 -12.57 -29.62
CA PRO A 387 3.75 -13.90 -30.10
C PRO A 387 3.27 -14.97 -29.11
N ASN A 388 2.87 -16.14 -29.60
CA ASN A 388 2.51 -17.28 -28.75
C ASN A 388 3.69 -18.25 -28.57
N ILE A 389 4.84 -17.72 -28.12
CA ILE A 389 6.12 -18.42 -28.01
C ILE A 389 6.80 -18.03 -26.67
N PRO A 390 7.46 -18.95 -25.96
CA PRO A 390 7.50 -20.40 -26.22
C PRO A 390 6.14 -21.04 -25.94
N LYS A 391 5.82 -22.11 -26.68
CA LYS A 391 4.65 -22.95 -26.34
C LYS A 391 4.94 -23.69 -25.04
N LEU A 392 3.92 -23.88 -24.21
CA LEU A 392 4.07 -24.59 -22.94
C LEU A 392 4.71 -25.98 -23.11
N THR A 393 4.35 -26.69 -24.18
CA THR A 393 4.87 -28.04 -24.50
C THR A 393 6.35 -28.09 -24.87
N SER A 394 6.95 -26.96 -25.26
CA SER A 394 8.35 -26.86 -25.68
C SER A 394 9.23 -26.20 -24.63
N LEU A 395 8.70 -25.97 -23.42
CA LEU A 395 9.39 -25.19 -22.41
C LEU A 395 10.43 -26.02 -21.66
N VAL A 396 11.68 -25.55 -21.66
CA VAL A 396 12.73 -26.05 -20.76
C VAL A 396 12.83 -25.07 -19.59
N LEU A 397 12.76 -25.59 -18.37
CA LEU A 397 12.77 -24.78 -17.15
C LEU A 397 14.18 -24.73 -16.55
N PRO A 398 14.95 -23.65 -16.77
CA PRO A 398 16.19 -23.46 -16.02
C PRO A 398 15.84 -23.25 -14.54
N LYS A 399 16.55 -23.96 -13.64
CA LYS A 399 16.49 -23.68 -12.21
C LYS A 399 17.38 -22.46 -11.91
N GLN A 400 16.86 -21.49 -11.18
CA GLN A 400 17.71 -20.42 -10.65
C GLN A 400 18.65 -21.04 -9.61
N GLN A 401 19.94 -21.02 -9.88
CA GLN A 401 20.90 -21.19 -8.81
C GLN A 401 20.99 -19.88 -8.04
N CYS A 402 20.84 -19.98 -6.73
CA CYS A 402 21.01 -18.85 -5.85
C CYS A 402 22.50 -18.54 -5.74
N SER A 403 23.00 -17.59 -6.53
CA SER A 403 24.34 -17.05 -6.28
C SER A 403 24.28 -16.23 -5.00
N SER A 404 25.21 -16.44 -4.07
CA SER A 404 25.49 -15.42 -3.05
C SER A 404 25.77 -14.13 -3.80
N THR A 405 24.97 -13.09 -3.58
CA THR A 405 25.15 -11.78 -4.22
C THR A 405 26.45 -11.18 -3.69
N ASN A 406 27.56 -11.60 -4.28
CA ASN A 406 28.92 -11.14 -4.01
C ASN A 406 29.38 -10.22 -5.15
N SER A 407 28.48 -9.43 -5.74
CA SER A 407 28.93 -8.19 -6.35
C SER A 407 29.20 -7.25 -5.18
N ASN A 408 30.37 -6.62 -5.13
CA ASN A 408 30.84 -5.81 -3.99
C ASN A 408 29.90 -4.63 -3.62
N SER A 409 28.81 -4.39 -4.36
CA SER A 409 27.85 -3.31 -4.15
C SER A 409 26.43 -3.76 -3.76
N PHE A 410 25.98 -4.99 -4.03
CA PHE A 410 24.61 -5.45 -3.73
C PHE A 410 24.62 -6.64 -2.77
N VAL A 411 24.60 -6.36 -1.47
CA VAL A 411 24.67 -7.38 -0.42
C VAL A 411 23.33 -7.45 0.32
N ILE A 412 22.52 -8.46 0.00
CA ILE A 412 21.32 -8.81 0.76
C ILE A 412 21.54 -10.20 1.37
N THR A 413 21.31 -10.34 2.67
CA THR A 413 21.40 -11.64 3.34
C THR A 413 20.34 -12.61 2.80
N SER A 414 20.72 -13.89 2.65
CA SER A 414 19.78 -14.97 2.35
C SER A 414 19.03 -15.47 3.60
N VAL A 415 19.48 -15.11 4.80
CA VAL A 415 18.81 -15.45 6.06
C VAL A 415 17.56 -14.59 6.18
N LEU A 416 16.40 -15.24 6.25
CA LEU A 416 15.10 -14.57 6.34
C LEU A 416 14.68 -14.42 7.81
N PRO A 417 13.87 -13.40 8.14
CA PRO A 417 13.22 -13.35 9.44
C PRO A 417 12.33 -14.60 9.66
N PRO A 418 12.14 -15.00 10.94
CA PRO A 418 11.30 -16.13 11.26
C PRO A 418 9.86 -15.88 10.80
N GLN A 419 9.13 -16.96 10.51
CA GLN A 419 7.71 -16.86 10.21
C GLN A 419 6.95 -16.34 11.44
N PRO A 420 6.13 -15.28 11.31
CA PRO A 420 5.31 -14.81 12.41
C PRO A 420 4.39 -15.91 12.93
N ASN A 421 4.38 -16.12 14.25
CA ASN A 421 3.59 -17.16 14.91
C ASN A 421 2.73 -16.53 16.02
N ALA A 422 1.49 -16.18 15.68
CA ALA A 422 0.57 -15.54 16.61
C ALA A 422 0.33 -16.38 17.87
N ASP A 423 0.07 -17.68 17.72
CA ASP A 423 -0.18 -18.57 18.86
C ASP A 423 1.04 -18.65 19.82
N ALA A 424 2.26 -18.59 19.29
CA ALA A 424 3.47 -18.57 20.11
C ALA A 424 3.67 -17.22 20.84
N CYS A 425 3.44 -16.10 20.14
CA CYS A 425 3.49 -14.77 20.74
C CYS A 425 2.40 -14.58 21.81
N ASP A 426 1.20 -15.07 21.57
CA ASP A 426 0.09 -15.01 22.53
C ASP A 426 0.34 -15.92 23.75
N CYS A 427 0.93 -17.10 23.51
CA CYS A 427 1.40 -17.98 24.59
C CYS A 427 2.43 -17.26 25.47
N MET A 428 3.32 -16.48 24.86
CA MET A 428 4.31 -15.67 25.59
C MET A 428 3.68 -14.57 26.42
N ASP A 429 2.80 -13.77 25.83
CA ASP A 429 2.05 -12.72 26.53
C ASP A 429 1.30 -13.29 27.75
N GLN A 430 0.74 -14.51 27.63
CA GLN A 430 -0.03 -15.14 28.70
C GLN A 430 0.81 -15.82 29.79
N ARG A 431 1.93 -16.48 29.42
CA ARG A 431 2.65 -17.40 30.32
C ARG A 431 3.99 -16.89 30.82
N ALA A 432 4.57 -15.91 30.13
CA ALA A 432 5.90 -15.41 30.44
C ALA A 432 5.89 -13.95 30.85
N LEU A 433 5.04 -13.12 30.24
CA LEU A 433 5.13 -11.68 30.36
C LEU A 433 4.26 -11.16 31.51
N SER A 434 4.90 -10.52 32.48
CA SER A 434 4.23 -10.03 33.71
C SER A 434 3.86 -8.55 33.61
N CYS A 435 4.56 -7.77 32.78
CA CYS A 435 4.26 -6.37 32.54
C CYS A 435 3.66 -6.18 31.14
N HIS A 436 2.45 -5.62 31.08
CA HIS A 436 1.67 -5.49 29.85
C HIS A 436 1.34 -4.03 29.56
N ILE A 437 1.60 -3.61 28.32
CA ILE A 437 1.09 -2.35 27.79
C ILE A 437 -0.43 -2.41 27.76
N ARG A 438 -1.07 -1.28 28.07
CA ARG A 438 -2.52 -1.18 27.99
C ARG A 438 -2.97 -1.24 26.53
N GLY A 439 -4.11 -1.88 26.30
CA GLY A 439 -4.66 -2.05 24.95
C GLY A 439 -5.13 -0.76 24.26
N ASP A 440 -5.17 0.36 24.98
CA ASP A 440 -5.47 1.71 24.45
C ASP A 440 -4.22 2.51 24.06
N ALA A 441 -3.02 1.97 24.24
CA ALA A 441 -1.77 2.63 23.85
C ALA A 441 -1.66 2.79 22.32
N SER A 442 -1.23 3.97 21.87
CA SER A 442 -1.05 4.24 20.45
C SER A 442 0.23 3.56 19.91
N PRO A 443 0.32 3.27 18.60
CA PRO A 443 1.53 2.71 18.00
C PRO A 443 2.79 3.58 18.23
N LEU A 444 2.63 4.91 18.29
CA LEU A 444 3.73 5.83 18.59
C LEU A 444 4.24 5.66 20.01
N VAL A 445 3.33 5.56 21.00
CA VAL A 445 3.69 5.32 22.40
C VAL A 445 4.38 3.96 22.56
N ILE A 446 3.90 2.93 21.87
CA ILE A 446 4.53 1.60 21.88
C ILE A 446 5.96 1.68 21.33
N ALA A 447 6.17 2.38 20.21
CA ALA A 447 7.48 2.54 19.60
C ALA A 447 8.46 3.31 20.50
N GLU A 448 8.04 4.45 21.04
CA GLU A 448 8.85 5.29 21.94
C GLU A 448 9.25 4.54 23.22
N LEU A 449 8.30 3.88 23.88
CA LEU A 449 8.58 3.10 25.09
C LEU A 449 9.48 1.90 24.79
N LEU A 450 9.31 1.25 23.63
CA LEU A 450 10.16 0.12 23.25
C LEU A 450 11.62 0.58 23.06
N GLU A 451 11.83 1.71 22.39
CA GLU A 451 13.14 2.30 22.22
C GLU A 451 13.77 2.69 23.57
N GLU A 452 13.01 3.37 24.43
CA GLU A 452 13.46 3.77 25.78
C GLU A 452 13.88 2.56 26.63
N VAL A 453 13.01 1.55 26.74
CA VAL A 453 13.28 0.39 27.59
C VAL A 453 14.44 -0.43 27.05
N CYS A 454 14.57 -0.57 25.73
CA CYS A 454 15.70 -1.29 25.15
C CYS A 454 17.03 -0.54 25.29
N LYS A 455 17.00 0.78 25.32
CA LYS A 455 18.18 1.59 25.64
C LYS A 455 18.63 1.36 27.08
N ASP A 456 17.70 1.27 28.02
CA ASP A 456 18.00 0.99 29.44
C ASP A 456 18.54 -0.43 29.67
N LEU A 457 17.97 -1.42 29.00
CA LEU A 457 18.35 -2.83 29.16
C LEU A 457 19.62 -3.22 28.37
N GLY A 458 19.98 -2.44 27.36
CA GLY A 458 21.07 -2.74 26.43
C GLY A 458 20.70 -3.79 25.37
N LEU A 459 21.36 -3.71 24.21
CA LEU A 459 21.14 -4.62 23.08
C LEU A 459 21.94 -5.94 23.18
N ASN A 460 23.04 -5.94 23.95
CA ASN A 460 24.05 -7.01 23.98
C ASN A 460 24.26 -7.64 25.37
N ALA A 461 23.31 -7.52 26.29
CA ALA A 461 23.39 -8.26 27.55
C ALA A 461 23.30 -9.78 27.22
N GLY A 462 24.22 -10.58 27.76
CA GLY A 462 24.39 -11.98 27.37
C GLY A 462 23.16 -12.86 27.62
N PHE A 463 23.11 -14.04 26.97
CA PHE A 463 22.14 -15.14 27.19
C PHE A 463 20.75 -14.73 27.74
N GLY A 464 19.93 -14.08 26.90
CA GLY A 464 18.53 -13.81 27.22
C GLY A 464 18.29 -12.56 28.08
N GLU A 465 19.32 -11.78 28.36
CA GLU A 465 19.19 -10.44 28.93
C GLU A 465 19.06 -9.39 27.80
N GLY A 466 18.49 -8.23 28.11
CA GLY A 466 18.36 -7.15 27.11
C GLY A 466 17.26 -7.35 26.08
N CYS A 467 17.38 -6.66 24.95
CA CYS A 467 16.39 -6.70 23.85
C CYS A 467 16.78 -7.60 22.67
N ALA A 468 17.81 -8.45 22.80
CA ALA A 468 18.27 -9.31 21.71
C ALA A 468 17.20 -10.30 21.21
N ALA A 469 16.33 -10.81 22.09
CA ALA A 469 15.27 -11.73 21.69
C ALA A 469 14.20 -11.09 20.81
N ILE A 470 14.01 -9.77 20.90
CA ILE A 470 13.00 -9.00 20.15
C ILE A 470 13.61 -8.17 19.02
N SER A 471 14.95 -8.11 18.93
CA SER A 471 15.66 -7.34 17.93
C SER A 471 15.55 -8.00 16.54
N SER A 472 15.53 -7.15 15.52
CA SER A 472 15.44 -7.56 14.13
C SER A 472 16.35 -6.68 13.30
N SER A 473 17.20 -7.28 12.48
CA SER A 473 18.06 -6.56 11.54
C SER A 473 18.00 -7.24 10.19
N GLY A 474 17.90 -6.46 9.12
CA GLY A 474 18.02 -6.94 7.73
C GLY A 474 19.39 -7.53 7.38
N LYS A 475 20.30 -7.68 8.36
CA LYS A 475 21.65 -8.25 8.25
C LYS A 475 21.78 -9.62 8.94
N ALA A 476 20.75 -10.47 8.82
CA ALA A 476 20.72 -11.86 9.29
C ALA A 476 20.56 -12.08 10.81
N ASN A 477 20.27 -11.03 11.58
CA ASN A 477 20.11 -11.13 13.02
C ASN A 477 18.64 -10.94 13.40
N TYR A 478 17.99 -12.04 13.76
CA TYR A 478 16.58 -12.07 14.13
C TYR A 478 16.41 -12.79 15.46
N GLY A 479 15.98 -12.08 16.50
CA GLY A 479 15.63 -12.69 17.78
C GLY A 479 14.40 -13.60 17.67
N ALA A 480 14.23 -14.52 18.62
CA ALA A 480 13.11 -15.48 18.61
C ALA A 480 11.72 -14.81 18.63
N LEU A 481 11.62 -13.61 19.19
CA LEU A 481 10.40 -12.78 19.29
C LEU A 481 10.39 -11.62 18.28
N SER A 482 11.36 -11.56 17.36
CA SER A 482 11.48 -10.50 16.34
C SER A 482 10.25 -10.41 15.41
N ALA A 483 9.52 -11.50 15.24
CA ALA A 483 8.28 -11.55 14.46
C ALA A 483 7.00 -11.40 15.32
N CYS A 484 7.11 -11.16 16.63
CA CYS A 484 5.95 -10.82 17.46
C CYS A 484 5.55 -9.34 17.30
N SER A 485 4.32 -9.02 17.75
CA SER A 485 3.76 -7.67 17.65
C SER A 485 4.65 -6.64 18.38
N PRO A 486 4.65 -5.37 17.97
CA PRO A 486 5.31 -4.31 18.73
C PRO A 486 4.88 -4.28 20.21
N ALA A 487 3.61 -4.56 20.50
CA ALA A 487 3.10 -4.66 21.86
C ALA A 487 3.73 -5.82 22.65
N THR A 488 3.76 -7.03 22.09
CA THR A 488 4.41 -8.21 22.71
C THR A 488 5.91 -7.96 22.93
N LYS A 489 6.58 -7.31 21.98
CA LYS A 489 8.01 -6.93 22.10
C LYS A 489 8.22 -5.96 23.26
N LEU A 490 7.35 -4.97 23.39
CA LEU A 490 7.38 -4.04 24.52
C LEU A 490 7.08 -4.75 25.85
N ASN A 491 6.07 -5.61 25.90
CA ASN A 491 5.74 -6.42 27.08
C ASN A 491 6.93 -7.27 27.54
N TYR A 492 7.69 -7.83 26.59
CA TYR A 492 8.94 -8.53 26.86
C TYR A 492 9.97 -7.60 27.52
N ALA A 493 10.28 -6.47 26.88
CA ALA A 493 11.26 -5.52 27.40
C ALA A 493 10.86 -5.00 28.80
N MET A 494 9.61 -4.59 28.98
CA MET A 494 9.09 -4.12 30.26
C MET A 494 9.13 -5.20 31.34
N THR A 495 8.84 -6.46 31.00
CA THR A 495 8.96 -7.59 31.93
C THR A 495 10.41 -7.79 32.38
N HIS A 496 11.39 -7.68 31.48
CA HIS A 496 12.81 -7.74 31.86
C HIS A 496 13.21 -6.58 32.77
N ARG A 497 12.76 -5.35 32.49
CA ARG A 497 12.99 -4.20 33.37
C ARG A 497 12.36 -4.38 34.76
N PHE A 498 11.16 -4.96 34.81
CA PHE A 498 10.47 -5.28 36.07
C PHE A 498 11.19 -6.37 36.88
N ILE A 499 11.77 -7.38 36.22
CA ILE A 499 12.60 -8.39 36.89
C ILE A 499 13.89 -7.75 37.42
N ASN A 500 14.57 -6.94 36.62
CA ASN A 500 15.83 -6.27 36.98
C ASN A 500 15.66 -5.25 38.12
N SER A 501 14.46 -4.70 38.31
CA SER A 501 14.15 -3.81 39.44
C SER A 501 13.88 -4.56 40.75
N GLY A 502 13.91 -5.90 40.75
CA GLY A 502 13.51 -6.70 41.92
C GLY A 502 12.00 -6.67 42.14
N PHE A 503 11.22 -6.62 41.07
CA PHE A 503 9.75 -6.56 41.08
C PHE A 503 9.17 -5.29 41.69
N ASP A 504 9.85 -4.14 41.59
CA ASP A 504 9.27 -2.84 41.97
C ASP A 504 8.03 -2.55 41.10
N PRO A 505 6.82 -2.41 41.70
CA PRO A 505 5.61 -2.13 40.94
C PRO A 505 5.70 -0.88 40.06
N LYS A 506 6.52 0.11 40.46
CA LYS A 506 6.72 1.35 39.69
C LYS A 506 7.47 1.09 38.38
N ALA A 507 8.28 0.05 38.31
CA ALA A 507 9.06 -0.30 37.12
C ALA A 507 8.19 -0.82 35.95
N CYS A 508 6.93 -1.17 36.21
CA CYS A 508 5.95 -1.58 35.18
C CYS A 508 4.88 -0.50 34.89
N ASN A 509 4.93 0.66 35.55
CA ASN A 509 3.88 1.66 35.41
C ASN A 509 3.98 2.45 34.09
N PHE A 510 5.19 2.81 33.64
CA PHE A 510 5.44 3.57 32.39
C PHE A 510 4.50 4.78 32.20
N SER A 511 4.45 5.64 33.22
CA SER A 511 3.54 6.80 33.26
C SER A 511 2.05 6.43 33.10
N GLY A 512 1.65 5.24 33.56
CA GLY A 512 0.30 4.72 33.46
C GLY A 512 -0.01 3.97 32.16
N ASN A 513 0.95 3.83 31.24
CA ASN A 513 0.75 3.13 29.97
C ASN A 513 0.79 1.61 30.10
N ALA A 514 1.32 1.07 31.19
CA ALA A 514 1.44 -0.36 31.40
C ALA A 514 0.99 -0.79 32.81
N THR A 515 0.65 -2.07 32.93
CA THR A 515 0.10 -2.68 34.14
C THR A 515 0.71 -4.04 34.38
N ILE A 516 0.87 -4.39 35.66
CA ILE A 516 1.30 -5.74 36.06
C ILE A 516 0.08 -6.66 35.96
N GLN A 517 0.27 -7.84 35.39
CA GLN A 517 -0.74 -8.90 35.39
C GLN A 517 -1.12 -9.29 36.82
N SER A 518 -2.32 -9.85 37.01
CA SER A 518 -2.82 -10.22 38.36
C SER A 518 -1.92 -11.21 39.10
N GLN A 519 -1.08 -11.94 38.38
CA GLN A 519 -0.03 -12.80 38.92
C GLN A 519 1.28 -12.56 38.16
N ILE A 520 2.41 -12.58 38.90
CA ILE A 520 3.75 -12.60 38.31
C ILE A 520 3.92 -13.95 37.62
N GLN A 521 4.09 -13.92 36.30
CA GLN A 521 4.17 -15.12 35.46
C GLN A 521 5.54 -15.80 35.57
N THR A 522 6.61 -15.02 35.56
CA THR A 522 8.00 -15.51 35.65
C THR A 522 8.81 -14.65 36.59
N LYS A 523 9.77 -15.27 37.30
CA LYS A 523 10.59 -14.63 38.33
C LYS A 523 12.03 -14.34 37.90
N SER A 524 12.43 -14.73 36.69
CA SER A 524 13.78 -14.46 36.19
C SER A 524 13.83 -14.41 34.66
N ALA A 525 14.85 -13.76 34.11
CA ALA A 525 15.12 -13.73 32.67
C ALA A 525 15.28 -15.16 32.09
N GLY A 526 15.91 -16.06 32.84
CA GLY A 526 16.05 -17.47 32.44
C GLY A 526 14.72 -18.22 32.35
N GLU A 527 13.76 -17.90 33.22
CA GLU A 527 12.40 -18.45 33.12
C GLU A 527 11.64 -17.92 31.90
N VAL A 528 11.78 -16.62 31.59
CA VAL A 528 11.22 -16.03 30.36
C VAL A 528 11.76 -16.74 29.13
N ALA A 529 13.08 -16.92 29.01
CA ALA A 529 13.71 -17.61 27.89
C ALA A 529 13.25 -19.08 27.73
N ARG A 530 13.05 -19.78 28.86
CA ARG A 530 12.54 -21.16 28.87
C ARG A 530 11.09 -21.22 28.36
N GLU A 531 10.23 -20.33 28.83
CA GLU A 531 8.84 -20.27 28.34
C GLU A 531 8.79 -19.82 26.87
N THR A 532 9.67 -18.93 26.40
CA THR A 532 9.83 -18.63 24.95
C THR A 532 10.05 -19.89 24.15
N THR A 533 11.06 -20.68 24.52
CA THR A 533 11.39 -21.93 23.82
C THR A 533 10.20 -22.89 23.80
N LYS A 534 9.48 -23.00 24.92
CA LYS A 534 8.32 -23.89 25.07
C LYS A 534 7.11 -23.42 24.26
N CYS A 535 6.78 -22.14 24.29
CA CYS A 535 5.69 -21.56 23.52
C CYS A 535 5.91 -21.74 22.01
N PHE A 536 7.12 -21.50 21.52
CA PHE A 536 7.43 -21.73 20.10
C PHE A 536 7.45 -23.21 19.74
N LYS A 537 7.94 -24.09 20.62
CA LYS A 537 7.94 -25.54 20.38
C LYS A 537 6.54 -26.14 20.30
N ILE A 538 5.63 -25.74 21.20
CA ILE A 538 4.24 -26.26 21.23
C ILE A 538 3.41 -25.72 20.06
N ASN A 539 3.74 -24.53 19.58
CA ASN A 539 3.05 -23.89 18.46
C ASN A 539 3.80 -24.05 17.12
N ALA A 540 4.86 -24.87 17.08
CA ALA A 540 5.57 -25.18 15.86
C ALA A 540 4.66 -26.00 14.92
N GLY A 541 4.66 -25.64 13.63
CA GLY A 541 3.88 -26.37 12.61
C GLY A 541 2.36 -26.18 12.68
N LYS A 542 1.86 -25.37 13.63
CA LYS A 542 0.50 -24.84 13.52
C LYS A 542 0.46 -23.92 12.31
N GLY A 543 -0.50 -24.14 11.41
CA GLY A 543 -0.65 -23.32 10.21
C GLY A 543 -0.87 -21.84 10.56
N ILE A 544 -0.78 -20.97 9.56
CA ILE A 544 -1.00 -19.53 9.74
C ILE A 544 -2.43 -19.30 10.23
N SER A 545 -2.57 -18.87 11.49
CA SER A 545 -3.87 -18.60 12.14
C SER A 545 -4.35 -17.19 11.81
N ASN A 546 -5.61 -17.08 11.35
CA ASN A 546 -6.32 -15.81 11.18
C ASN A 546 -7.25 -15.48 12.36
N LYS A 547 -7.17 -16.20 13.48
CA LYS A 547 -8.05 -15.91 14.62
C LYS A 547 -7.54 -14.66 15.35
N PRO A 548 -8.38 -13.61 15.52
CA PRO A 548 -8.09 -12.57 16.50
C PRO A 548 -8.09 -13.24 17.87
N THR A 549 -6.97 -13.20 18.58
CA THR A 549 -6.98 -13.44 20.01
C THR A 549 -7.57 -12.21 20.70
N GLY A 550 -8.34 -12.45 21.75
CA GLY A 550 -9.43 -11.58 22.17
C GLY A 550 -9.04 -10.14 22.53
N ARG A 551 -9.99 -9.25 22.24
CA ARG A 551 -10.16 -7.88 22.74
C ARG A 551 -9.32 -6.78 22.07
N ALA A 552 -9.33 -6.74 20.74
CA ALA A 552 -9.39 -5.45 20.07
C ALA A 552 -10.76 -4.83 20.39
N SER A 553 -10.78 -3.85 21.30
CA SER A 553 -11.97 -3.02 21.51
C SER A 553 -12.33 -2.36 20.18
N LYS A 554 -13.56 -2.56 19.71
CA LYS A 554 -14.17 -1.75 18.66
C LYS A 554 -14.30 -0.31 19.17
N ASN A 555 -13.20 0.45 19.20
CA ASN A 555 -13.25 1.86 19.52
C ASN A 555 -12.73 2.64 18.31
N THR A 556 -13.66 3.40 17.75
CA THR A 556 -13.45 4.56 16.88
C THR A 556 -12.22 5.35 17.34
N PRO A 557 -11.37 5.87 16.42
CA PRO A 557 -10.24 6.71 16.82
C PRO A 557 -10.75 7.90 17.62
N VAL A 558 -10.47 7.93 18.92
CA VAL A 558 -10.70 9.11 19.75
C VAL A 558 -9.71 10.17 19.30
N GLN A 559 -10.22 11.35 18.94
CA GLN A 559 -9.39 12.51 18.63
C GLN A 559 -8.37 12.72 19.75
N ILE A 560 -7.09 12.80 19.36
CA ILE A 560 -5.98 13.05 20.27
C ILE A 560 -6.21 14.41 20.94
N ASN A 561 -6.47 14.40 22.24
CA ASN A 561 -6.45 15.62 23.04
C ASN A 561 -4.99 15.93 23.37
N THR A 562 -4.44 16.95 22.70
CA THR A 562 -3.04 17.41 22.80
C THR A 562 -2.58 17.69 24.23
N ILE A 563 -3.52 17.94 25.15
CA ILE A 563 -3.25 18.22 26.56
C ILE A 563 -2.85 16.93 27.31
N ALA A 564 -3.47 15.79 27.01
CA ALA A 564 -3.13 14.50 27.62
C ALA A 564 -1.73 14.01 27.18
N TYR A 565 -1.35 14.33 25.94
CA TYR A 565 -0.03 14.05 25.35
C TYR A 565 1.10 14.88 26.01
N GLN A 566 0.86 16.15 26.35
CA GLN A 566 1.85 16.94 27.08
C GLN A 566 1.93 16.56 28.58
N GLN A 567 0.84 16.07 29.16
CA GLN A 567 0.81 15.61 30.55
C GLN A 567 1.51 14.26 30.76
N SER A 568 1.55 13.37 29.75
CA SER A 568 2.33 12.12 29.83
C SER A 568 3.85 12.34 29.79
N ILE A 569 4.30 13.48 29.24
CA ILE A 569 5.72 13.84 29.10
C ILE A 569 6.27 14.59 30.34
N SER A 570 5.41 15.24 31.14
CA SER A 570 5.85 16.21 32.17
C SER A 570 5.97 15.65 33.61
N GLY A 571 5.98 14.33 33.80
CA GLY A 571 6.07 13.71 35.13
C GLY A 571 7.39 13.87 35.91
N VAL A 572 8.42 14.55 35.39
CA VAL A 572 9.71 14.73 36.09
C VAL A 572 10.24 16.16 35.97
N ARG A 573 9.76 17.07 36.84
CA ARG A 573 10.57 18.03 37.63
C ARG A 573 9.65 18.98 38.40
N VAL A 574 9.39 18.68 39.66
CA VAL A 574 9.08 19.74 40.64
C VAL A 574 10.42 20.14 41.26
N GLN A 575 11.05 21.16 40.70
CA GLN A 575 11.98 21.99 41.47
C GLN A 575 11.25 23.27 41.83
N SER A 576 11.08 23.49 43.13
CA SER A 576 10.50 24.70 43.70
C SER A 576 11.30 25.92 43.26
N THR A 577 10.71 26.80 42.45
CA THR A 577 11.25 28.13 42.20
C THR A 577 10.90 29.03 43.38
N ALA A 578 11.86 29.22 44.29
CA ALA A 578 11.89 30.39 45.15
C ALA A 578 12.20 31.63 44.29
N LYS A 579 11.36 32.65 44.39
CA LYS A 579 11.51 33.97 43.76
C LYS A 579 12.80 34.65 44.25
N PHE A 580 13.60 35.22 43.35
CA PHE A 580 14.30 36.47 43.61
C PHE A 580 14.51 37.28 42.32
N SER A 581 14.48 38.59 42.50
CA SER A 581 14.23 39.69 41.56
C SER A 581 15.34 40.02 40.57
N GLU A 582 14.94 40.55 39.42
CA GLU A 582 15.80 41.24 38.44
C GLU A 582 16.37 42.57 38.98
N GLY A 583 17.61 42.86 38.56
CA GLY A 583 18.26 44.18 38.58
C GLY A 583 19.46 44.18 37.63
N PRO A 584 19.83 45.30 36.98
CA PRO A 584 20.24 45.29 35.56
C PRO A 584 21.73 45.51 35.26
N SER A 585 22.16 44.95 34.11
CA SER A 585 23.14 45.40 33.10
C SER A 585 24.48 46.08 33.48
N ILE A 586 25.59 45.61 32.88
CA ILE A 586 26.59 46.40 32.08
C ILE A 586 27.64 45.43 31.44
N PRO A 587 28.22 45.73 30.25
CA PRO A 587 28.87 44.75 29.37
C PRO A 587 30.39 44.92 29.23
N SER A 588 31.10 43.83 28.86
CA SER A 588 32.40 43.81 28.16
C SER A 588 32.77 42.32 27.91
N LYS A 589 33.45 41.86 26.87
CA LYS A 589 34.28 42.48 25.83
C LYS A 589 34.40 41.46 24.69
N SER A 590 34.41 41.98 23.48
CA SER A 590 34.78 41.32 22.23
C SER A 590 36.22 40.78 22.27
N THR A 591 36.45 39.59 21.71
CA THR A 591 37.72 39.26 21.06
C THR A 591 37.44 38.33 19.89
N THR A 592 38.07 38.65 18.77
CA THR A 592 37.72 38.28 17.40
C THR A 592 38.82 37.38 16.82
N LEU A 593 38.43 36.57 15.80
CA LEU A 593 39.20 35.89 14.75
C LEU A 593 39.75 34.46 15.01
N PRO A 594 39.92 33.62 13.96
CA PRO A 594 39.21 33.61 12.66
C PRO A 594 38.78 32.22 12.14
N LEU A 595 38.02 32.31 11.04
CA LEU A 595 37.54 31.27 10.12
C LEU A 595 38.60 30.24 9.68
N LEU A 596 38.12 29.02 9.44
CA LEU A 596 38.55 28.17 8.34
C LEU A 596 37.31 27.55 7.68
N GLN A 597 37.08 27.96 6.43
CA GLN A 597 36.21 27.29 5.46
C GLN A 597 36.86 25.97 5.06
N GLU A 598 36.11 24.88 5.08
CA GLU A 598 36.27 23.83 4.08
C GLU A 598 34.90 23.39 3.56
N THR A 599 34.84 23.42 2.24
CA THR A 599 33.83 22.90 1.34
C THR A 599 33.63 21.40 1.51
N PHE A 600 32.37 20.96 1.57
CA PHE A 600 31.80 19.86 0.77
C PHE A 600 30.28 19.97 0.74
#